data_AF-A0A4S4HDM6-F1
#
_entry.id   AF-A0A4S4HDM6-F1
#
_cell.length_a   1.000
_cell.length_b   1.000
_cell.length_c   1.000
_cell.angle_alpha   90.00
_cell.angle_beta   90.00
_cell.angle_gamma   90.00
#
_symmetry.space_group_name_H-M   'P 1'
#
loop_
_entity.id
_entity.type
_entity.pdbx_description
1 polymer ?
#
loop_
_entity_poly.entity_id
_entity_poly.type
_entity_poly.pdbx_seq_one_letter_code
_entity_poly.pdbx_strand_id
1 'polypeptide(L)'
;MPLFQENIYRNTMIKRLWFMVLIVIACTNASYALSFDLDTIASKGRFLNFCVSAYRFTDKFFNEIDTAYVCPTGYRWNLKFRASSWTDFNGFYFDGNHQMGMLSPFCTSIGADVQFMAVSIGYDINVNKIFGGSGKDRSKSRFSFEFSSALLSGRYYSIKNDDGMNIKYIDKKLIDEIPFPGVKSSTWGIDLTYYFNHHRYSNQAAFSFGKIQKRSQGSFMVGVTYQSQKLHFDFSKLPEDMQDWLPEKWKGRDYNSDGYNIGLSGGYGHNWVVRKKFTFGVTGLVIPSLHYGLLNSEDKGYSFRMNYRLNASAVWNHNRWFIGAVARWDVGFIYSESTLANGLFSLETKIGWRF
;
A
#
# COMPACT_ATOMS: atom_id res chain seq x y z
N MET A 1 -11.70 39.87 6.44
CA MET A 1 -11.23 40.05 5.05
C MET A 1 -10.37 38.90 4.47
N PRO A 2 -9.54 38.14 5.22
CA PRO A 2 -8.70 37.08 4.62
C PRO A 2 -9.45 35.78 4.26
N LEU A 3 -10.55 35.46 4.96
CA LEU A 3 -11.41 34.28 4.70
C LEU A 3 -12.09 34.29 3.31
N PHE A 4 -12.31 35.47 2.73
CA PHE A 4 -12.96 35.59 1.41
C PHE A 4 -11.99 35.33 0.25
N GLN A 5 -10.72 35.74 0.40
CA GLN A 5 -9.67 35.49 -0.61
C GLN A 5 -9.30 34.00 -0.69
N GLU A 6 -9.28 33.29 0.44
CA GLU A 6 -8.97 31.85 0.48
C GLU A 6 -10.03 31.01 -0.24
N ASN A 7 -11.32 31.36 -0.10
CA ASN A 7 -12.42 30.67 -0.77
C ASN A 7 -12.42 30.90 -2.30
N ILE A 8 -12.03 32.10 -2.74
CA ILE A 8 -11.91 32.43 -4.18
C ILE A 8 -10.73 31.65 -4.80
N TYR A 9 -9.58 31.58 -4.10
CA TYR A 9 -8.42 30.79 -4.55
C TYR A 9 -8.74 29.29 -4.62
N ARG A 10 -9.45 28.75 -3.63
CA ARG A 10 -9.86 27.33 -3.59
C ARG A 10 -10.79 26.95 -4.73
N ASN A 11 -11.80 27.78 -5.02
CA ASN A 11 -12.69 27.56 -6.17
C ASN A 11 -11.97 27.69 -7.51
N THR A 12 -10.98 28.57 -7.59
CA THR A 12 -10.18 28.75 -8.81
C THR A 12 -9.24 27.55 -9.05
N MET A 13 -8.64 26.98 -8.00
CA MET A 13 -7.85 25.74 -8.10
C MET A 13 -8.70 24.53 -8.48
N ILE A 14 -9.88 24.35 -7.88
CA ILE A 14 -10.80 23.26 -8.22
C ILE A 14 -11.24 23.37 -9.69
N LYS A 15 -11.58 24.58 -10.16
CA LYS A 15 -11.93 24.81 -11.58
C LYS A 15 -10.74 24.53 -12.52
N ARG A 16 -9.52 24.91 -12.15
CA ARG A 16 -8.30 24.60 -12.92
C ARG A 16 -7.98 23.11 -12.95
N LEU A 17 -8.25 22.39 -11.86
CA LEU A 17 -8.09 20.93 -11.79
C LEU A 17 -9.12 20.23 -12.69
N TRP A 18 -10.40 20.62 -12.62
CA TRP A 18 -11.43 20.12 -13.53
C TRP A 18 -11.13 20.45 -15.00
N PHE A 19 -10.61 21.64 -15.27
CA PHE A 19 -10.20 22.05 -16.62
C PHE A 19 -9.01 21.23 -17.11
N MET A 20 -8.02 20.93 -16.26
CA MET A 20 -6.90 20.03 -16.60
C MET A 20 -7.38 18.59 -16.83
N VAL A 21 -8.30 18.08 -16.00
CA VAL A 21 -8.91 16.75 -16.19
C VAL A 21 -9.68 16.71 -17.52
N LEU A 22 -10.45 17.75 -17.84
CA LEU A 22 -11.16 17.87 -19.12
C LEU A 22 -10.22 18.00 -20.32
N ILE A 23 -9.09 18.70 -20.19
CA ILE A 23 -8.05 18.77 -21.23
C ILE A 23 -7.41 17.38 -21.42
N VAL A 24 -7.08 16.67 -20.35
CA VAL A 24 -6.53 15.31 -20.44
C VAL A 24 -7.53 14.36 -21.11
N ILE A 25 -8.83 14.46 -20.77
CA ILE A 25 -9.89 13.69 -21.44
C ILE A 25 -10.03 14.10 -22.92
N ALA A 26 -10.02 15.40 -23.23
CA ALA A 26 -10.16 15.90 -24.60
C ALA A 26 -8.95 15.55 -25.49
N CYS A 27 -7.74 15.56 -24.93
CA CYS A 27 -6.51 15.18 -25.63
C CYS A 27 -6.38 13.67 -25.87
N THR A 28 -7.16 12.82 -25.16
CA THR A 28 -7.15 11.36 -25.39
C THR A 28 -7.97 10.90 -26.61
N ASN A 29 -8.79 11.78 -27.21
CA ASN A 29 -9.45 11.46 -28.47
C ASN A 29 -8.49 11.48 -29.68
N ALA A 30 -7.30 12.06 -29.53
CA ALA A 30 -6.24 12.10 -30.55
C ALA A 30 -5.05 11.19 -30.21
N SER A 31 -5.25 10.12 -29.44
CA SER A 31 -4.21 9.14 -29.14
C SER A 31 -3.90 8.28 -30.37
N TYR A 32 -3.10 8.83 -31.28
CA TYR A 32 -2.13 7.99 -31.97
C TYR A 32 -1.27 7.35 -30.87
N ALA A 33 -1.53 6.08 -30.58
CA ALA A 33 -0.66 5.32 -29.70
C ALA A 33 0.77 5.48 -30.23
N LEU A 34 1.66 6.08 -29.43
CA LEU A 34 3.10 6.08 -29.68
C LEU A 34 3.57 4.61 -29.68
N SER A 35 3.46 3.97 -30.83
CA SER A 35 3.96 2.64 -31.08
C SER A 35 5.32 2.79 -31.75
N PHE A 36 6.38 2.56 -30.97
CA PHE A 36 7.70 2.45 -31.53
C PHE A 36 7.79 1.16 -32.34
N ASP A 37 8.07 1.29 -33.64
CA ASP A 37 8.46 0.16 -34.47
C ASP A 37 9.89 -0.26 -34.07
N LEU A 38 9.96 -1.31 -33.27
CA LEU A 38 11.22 -1.84 -32.73
C LEU A 38 12.15 -2.36 -33.84
N ASP A 39 11.60 -2.84 -34.96
CA ASP A 39 12.41 -3.34 -36.08
C ASP A 39 13.03 -2.17 -36.84
N THR A 40 12.29 -1.07 -37.00
CA THR A 40 12.83 0.20 -37.52
C THR A 40 13.91 0.80 -36.59
N ILE A 41 13.81 0.63 -35.27
CA ILE A 41 14.86 1.07 -34.34
C ILE A 41 16.10 0.16 -34.43
N ALA A 42 15.89 -1.16 -34.50
CA ALA A 42 16.95 -2.14 -34.58
C ALA A 42 17.80 -1.98 -35.86
N SER A 43 17.17 -1.62 -36.98
CA SER A 43 17.86 -1.45 -38.27
C SER A 43 18.82 -0.25 -38.32
N LYS A 44 18.72 0.69 -37.37
CA LYS A 44 19.56 1.91 -37.32
C LYS A 44 20.99 1.68 -36.81
N GLY A 45 21.34 0.47 -36.38
CA GLY A 45 22.73 0.12 -36.06
C GLY A 45 22.88 -1.01 -35.04
N ARG A 46 24.10 -1.56 -34.94
CA ARG A 46 24.40 -2.72 -34.07
C ARG A 46 24.07 -2.49 -32.59
N PHE A 47 24.36 -1.30 -32.07
CA PHE A 47 24.04 -0.95 -30.69
C PHE A 47 22.53 -0.88 -30.43
N LEU A 48 21.77 -0.23 -31.33
CA LEU A 48 20.31 -0.15 -31.20
C LEU A 48 19.65 -1.51 -31.35
N ASN A 49 20.15 -2.36 -32.25
CA ASN A 49 19.71 -3.76 -32.36
C ASN A 49 19.95 -4.55 -31.07
N PHE A 50 21.12 -4.37 -30.44
CA PHE A 50 21.40 -4.97 -29.13
C PHE A 50 20.39 -4.51 -28.06
N CYS A 51 20.13 -3.21 -27.97
CA CYS A 51 19.16 -2.65 -27.02
C CYS A 51 17.74 -3.22 -27.24
N VAL A 52 17.29 -3.32 -28.50
CA VAL A 52 15.99 -3.91 -28.86
C VAL A 52 15.95 -5.40 -28.51
N SER A 53 17.03 -6.13 -28.78
CA SER A 53 17.13 -7.56 -28.46
C SER A 53 17.11 -7.81 -26.95
N ALA A 54 17.85 -7.00 -26.18
CA ALA A 54 17.85 -7.04 -24.72
C ALA A 54 16.46 -6.72 -24.15
N TYR A 55 15.75 -5.74 -24.73
CA TYR A 55 14.37 -5.44 -24.38
C TYR A 55 13.43 -6.63 -24.66
N ARG A 56 13.50 -7.23 -25.85
CA ARG A 56 12.69 -8.40 -26.22
C ARG A 56 12.93 -9.59 -25.29
N PHE A 57 14.18 -9.85 -24.94
CA PHE A 57 14.54 -10.88 -23.97
C PHE A 57 13.94 -10.59 -22.60
N THR A 58 14.10 -9.36 -22.11
CA THR A 58 13.56 -8.93 -20.81
C THR A 58 12.04 -9.02 -20.78
N ASP A 59 11.35 -8.52 -21.82
CA ASP A 59 9.89 -8.60 -21.90
C ASP A 59 9.40 -10.03 -21.90
N LYS A 60 10.01 -10.91 -22.70
CA LYS A 60 9.67 -12.33 -22.68
C LYS A 60 9.89 -12.94 -21.29
N PHE A 61 11.07 -12.78 -20.71
CA PHE A 61 11.41 -13.36 -19.41
C PHE A 61 10.46 -12.91 -18.28
N PHE A 62 10.09 -11.62 -18.23
CA PHE A 62 9.26 -11.07 -17.15
C PHE A 62 7.75 -11.12 -17.42
N ASN A 63 7.32 -11.17 -18.68
CA ASN A 63 5.90 -11.01 -19.06
C ASN A 63 5.29 -12.18 -19.84
N GLU A 64 6.05 -13.25 -20.10
CA GLU A 64 5.51 -14.47 -20.71
C GLU A 64 4.34 -15.03 -19.87
N ILE A 65 3.25 -15.34 -20.55
CA ILE A 65 1.98 -15.77 -19.95
C ILE A 65 1.32 -16.86 -20.77
N ASP A 66 0.65 -17.78 -20.09
CA ASP A 66 -0.26 -18.73 -20.69
C ASP A 66 -1.57 -18.02 -21.01
N THR A 67 -1.79 -17.75 -22.29
CA THR A 67 -2.96 -17.02 -22.75
C THR A 67 -4.27 -17.77 -22.53
N ALA A 68 -4.29 -19.07 -22.18
CA ALA A 68 -5.53 -19.72 -21.76
C ALA A 68 -6.00 -19.24 -20.38
N TYR A 69 -5.08 -18.80 -19.52
CA TYR A 69 -5.33 -18.40 -18.13
C TYR A 69 -5.30 -16.90 -17.92
N VAL A 70 -4.40 -16.18 -18.59
CA VAL A 70 -4.19 -14.74 -18.40
C VAL A 70 -4.26 -14.03 -19.74
N CYS A 71 -4.91 -12.87 -19.80
CA CYS A 71 -4.99 -12.05 -21.00
C CYS A 71 -4.32 -10.69 -20.75
N PRO A 72 -3.52 -10.17 -21.68
CA PRO A 72 -3.14 -8.76 -21.64
C PRO A 72 -4.38 -7.90 -21.81
N THR A 73 -4.34 -6.67 -21.33
CA THR A 73 -5.44 -5.70 -21.51
C THR A 73 -5.52 -5.16 -22.94
N GLY A 74 -4.44 -5.29 -23.72
CA GLY A 74 -4.31 -4.71 -25.06
C GLY A 74 -3.91 -3.24 -25.06
N TYR A 75 -3.69 -2.64 -23.88
CA TYR A 75 -3.38 -1.23 -23.71
C TYR A 75 -2.07 -1.05 -22.93
N ARG A 76 -1.30 -0.03 -23.27
CA ARG A 76 -0.04 0.29 -22.57
C ARG A 76 -0.27 1.28 -21.44
N TRP A 77 -1.25 2.16 -21.57
CA TRP A 77 -1.58 3.15 -20.56
C TRP A 77 -2.81 2.75 -19.76
N ASN A 78 -2.77 3.09 -18.48
CA ASN A 78 -3.86 2.88 -17.55
C ASN A 78 -3.92 4.05 -16.56
N LEU A 79 -5.04 4.77 -16.55
CA LEU A 79 -5.33 5.83 -15.59
C LEU A 79 -6.34 5.30 -14.56
N LYS A 80 -6.00 5.43 -13.27
CA LYS A 80 -6.82 4.98 -12.14
C LYS A 80 -7.15 6.17 -11.25
N PHE A 81 -8.43 6.36 -10.94
CA PHE A 81 -8.87 7.20 -9.82
C PHE A 81 -9.13 6.31 -8.62
N ARG A 82 -8.67 6.73 -7.45
CA ARG A 82 -8.67 5.94 -6.23
C ARG A 82 -9.34 6.71 -5.11
N ALA A 83 -10.23 6.05 -4.39
CA ALA A 83 -10.67 6.45 -3.07
C ALA A 83 -10.17 5.40 -2.07
N SER A 84 -9.61 5.83 -0.95
CA SER A 84 -8.92 4.97 0.00
C SER A 84 -9.31 5.37 1.41
N SER A 85 -9.52 4.38 2.27
CA SER A 85 -9.65 4.56 3.71
C SER A 85 -8.63 3.67 4.40
N TRP A 86 -7.91 4.22 5.37
CA TRP A 86 -6.90 3.45 6.10
C TRP A 86 -6.78 3.89 7.56
N THR A 87 -6.35 2.94 8.39
CA THR A 87 -6.14 3.12 9.83
C THR A 87 -4.96 2.27 10.27
N ASP A 88 -4.26 2.74 11.29
CA ASP A 88 -3.17 2.02 11.94
C ASP A 88 -3.72 1.35 13.19
N PHE A 89 -3.28 0.14 13.45
CA PHE A 89 -3.56 -0.61 14.67
C PHE A 89 -2.29 -0.79 15.48
N ASN A 90 -2.40 -0.63 16.80
CA ASN A 90 -1.33 -0.94 17.74
C ASN A 90 -1.92 -1.63 18.96
N GLY A 91 -1.52 -2.87 19.19
CA GLY A 91 -1.87 -3.67 20.36
C GLY A 91 -0.63 -3.90 21.22
N PHE A 92 -0.60 -3.32 22.42
CA PHE A 92 0.38 -3.61 23.44
C PHE A 92 -0.07 -4.77 24.31
N TYR A 93 0.83 -5.73 24.49
CA TYR A 93 0.73 -6.80 25.46
C TYR A 93 1.88 -6.61 26.45
N PHE A 94 1.60 -5.88 27.54
CA PHE A 94 2.64 -5.46 28.50
C PHE A 94 3.08 -6.60 29.42
N ASP A 95 2.11 -7.44 29.80
CA ASP A 95 2.25 -8.70 30.53
C ASP A 95 1.00 -9.58 30.28
N GLY A 96 0.80 -10.62 31.08
CA GLY A 96 -0.35 -11.53 30.95
C GLY A 96 -1.72 -10.91 31.25
N ASN A 97 -1.75 -9.82 32.00
CA ASN A 97 -2.97 -9.21 32.55
C ASN A 97 -3.25 -7.80 32.00
N HIS A 98 -2.26 -7.13 31.40
CA HIS A 98 -2.39 -5.77 30.89
C HIS A 98 -2.21 -5.73 29.37
N GLN A 99 -3.32 -5.48 28.67
CA GLN A 99 -3.38 -5.39 27.21
C GLN A 99 -4.08 -4.12 26.77
N MET A 100 -3.49 -3.37 25.84
CA MET A 100 -4.06 -2.12 25.32
C MET A 100 -4.11 -2.14 23.80
N GLY A 101 -5.30 -1.92 23.24
CA GLY A 101 -5.53 -1.88 21.80
C GLY A 101 -5.92 -0.49 21.34
N MET A 102 -5.25 0.00 20.30
CA MET A 102 -5.38 1.35 19.77
C MET A 102 -5.61 1.33 18.28
N LEU A 103 -6.46 2.24 17.81
CA LEU A 103 -6.69 2.50 16.39
C LEU A 103 -6.46 3.98 16.09
N SER A 104 -5.76 4.28 15.01
CA SER A 104 -5.66 5.68 14.57
C SER A 104 -6.98 6.10 13.90
N PRO A 105 -7.38 7.38 13.99
CA PRO A 105 -8.55 7.87 13.27
C PRO A 105 -8.45 7.51 11.79
N PHE A 106 -9.57 7.06 11.19
CA PHE A 106 -9.59 6.72 9.78
C PHE A 106 -9.14 7.91 8.92
N CYS A 107 -8.21 7.64 8.01
CA CYS A 107 -7.78 8.59 7.01
C CYS A 107 -8.42 8.24 5.68
N THR A 108 -9.29 9.11 5.18
CA THR A 108 -9.89 9.01 3.85
C THR A 108 -9.07 9.86 2.88
N SER A 109 -8.52 9.23 1.84
CA SER A 109 -7.81 9.90 0.76
C SER A 109 -8.48 9.64 -0.59
N ILE A 110 -8.29 10.59 -1.49
CA ILE A 110 -8.52 10.40 -2.92
C ILE A 110 -7.20 10.61 -3.65
N GLY A 111 -6.98 9.82 -4.70
CA GLY A 111 -5.73 9.84 -5.43
C GLY A 111 -5.92 9.42 -6.88
N ALA A 112 -4.84 9.52 -7.64
CA ALA A 112 -4.77 8.99 -8.99
C ALA A 112 -3.47 8.22 -9.18
N ASP A 113 -3.55 7.12 -9.92
CA ASP A 113 -2.40 6.35 -10.35
C ASP A 113 -2.30 6.42 -11.88
N VAL A 114 -1.13 6.80 -12.39
CA VAL A 114 -0.78 6.70 -13.82
C VAL A 114 0.12 5.50 -13.99
N GLN A 115 -0.28 4.58 -14.85
CA GLN A 115 0.46 3.37 -15.15
C GLN A 115 0.81 3.28 -16.63
N PHE A 116 2.09 3.01 -16.90
CA PHE A 116 2.61 2.64 -18.21
C PHE A 116 3.20 1.24 -18.13
N MET A 117 2.56 0.29 -18.81
CA MET A 117 2.91 -1.13 -18.78
C MET A 117 3.06 -1.65 -17.34
N ALA A 118 4.27 -2.08 -16.98
CA ALA A 118 4.58 -2.65 -15.67
C ALA A 118 4.74 -1.60 -14.55
N VAL A 119 4.90 -0.31 -14.89
CA VAL A 119 5.27 0.74 -13.92
C VAL A 119 4.05 1.61 -13.60
N SER A 120 3.75 1.80 -12.32
CA SER A 120 2.66 2.63 -11.83
C SER A 120 3.18 3.60 -10.77
N ILE A 121 2.82 4.87 -10.92
CA ILE A 121 3.10 5.92 -9.94
C ILE A 121 1.76 6.45 -9.43
N GLY A 122 1.61 6.55 -8.11
CA GLY A 122 0.37 7.01 -7.48
C GLY A 122 0.64 8.04 -6.39
N TYR A 123 -0.27 9.00 -6.26
CA TYR A 123 -0.24 10.00 -5.19
C TYR A 123 -1.63 10.19 -4.59
N ASP A 124 -1.67 10.39 -3.27
CA ASP A 124 -2.89 10.58 -2.49
C ASP A 124 -2.96 11.96 -1.88
N ILE A 125 -4.16 12.54 -1.92
CA ILE A 125 -4.52 13.74 -1.19
C ILE A 125 -5.48 13.31 -0.07
N ASN A 126 -5.13 13.63 1.18
CA ASN A 126 -6.01 13.43 2.33
C ASN A 126 -7.21 14.39 2.22
N VAL A 127 -8.43 13.85 2.34
CA VAL A 127 -9.68 14.62 2.19
C VAL A 127 -10.58 14.59 3.42
N ASN A 128 -10.06 14.17 4.58
CA ASN A 128 -10.82 14.17 5.84
C ASN A 128 -11.47 15.54 6.15
N LYS A 129 -10.88 16.66 5.72
CA LYS A 129 -11.48 18.00 5.86
C LYS A 129 -12.67 18.27 4.94
N ILE A 130 -12.75 17.66 3.76
CA ILE A 130 -13.82 17.92 2.79
C ILE A 130 -15.16 17.33 3.29
N PHE A 131 -15.09 16.28 4.10
CA PHE A 131 -16.26 15.59 4.67
C PHE A 131 -16.50 15.90 6.16
N GLY A 132 -16.00 17.04 6.67
CA GLY A 132 -16.40 17.57 7.98
C GLY A 132 -15.59 17.09 9.20
N GLY A 133 -14.40 16.52 9.02
CA GLY A 133 -13.51 16.15 10.13
C GLY A 133 -12.80 17.36 10.75
N SER A 134 -12.93 17.55 12.07
CA SER A 134 -12.16 18.51 12.88
C SER A 134 -10.82 17.90 13.31
N GLY A 135 -9.71 18.19 12.62
CA GLY A 135 -8.36 17.82 13.11
C GLY A 135 -7.25 17.79 12.05
N LYS A 136 -6.16 18.52 12.35
CA LYS A 136 -4.79 18.59 11.76
C LYS A 136 -4.58 17.99 10.35
N ASP A 137 -4.49 18.89 9.38
CA ASP A 137 -4.59 18.67 7.92
C ASP A 137 -3.42 17.96 7.21
N ARG A 138 -2.37 17.46 7.91
CA ARG A 138 -1.10 17.04 7.25
C ARG A 138 -0.26 15.98 7.96
N SER A 139 -0.73 15.48 9.07
CA SER A 139 -0.09 14.48 9.93
C SER A 139 0.04 13.10 9.30
N LYS A 140 -0.81 12.79 8.32
CA LYS A 140 -0.86 11.52 7.60
C LYS A 140 -0.59 11.68 6.12
N SER A 141 0.43 11.01 5.61
CA SER A 141 0.78 10.99 4.19
C SER A 141 1.13 9.58 3.73
N ARG A 142 0.78 9.29 2.47
CA ARG A 142 1.09 8.02 1.82
C ARG A 142 1.58 8.25 0.40
N PHE A 143 2.72 7.64 0.08
CA PHE A 143 3.25 7.57 -1.29
C PHE A 143 3.46 6.11 -1.68
N SER A 144 3.20 5.78 -2.93
CA SER A 144 3.47 4.43 -3.45
C SER A 144 4.00 4.47 -4.88
N PHE A 145 5.04 3.68 -5.10
CA PHE A 145 5.54 3.32 -6.42
C PHE A 145 5.41 1.82 -6.59
N GLU A 146 4.80 1.37 -7.67
CA GLU A 146 4.57 -0.05 -7.94
C GLU A 146 5.18 -0.44 -9.29
N PHE A 147 5.93 -1.54 -9.28
CA PHE A 147 6.37 -2.27 -10.46
C PHE A 147 5.68 -3.64 -10.48
N SER A 148 5.15 -4.06 -11.62
CA SER A 148 4.48 -5.35 -11.72
C SER A 148 4.61 -5.95 -13.12
N SER A 149 5.24 -7.11 -13.19
CA SER A 149 5.35 -7.98 -14.37
C SER A 149 4.56 -9.28 -14.15
N ALA A 150 4.59 -10.23 -15.08
CA ALA A 150 4.01 -11.55 -14.80
C ALA A 150 4.81 -12.23 -13.68
N LEU A 151 6.14 -12.24 -13.82
CA LEU A 151 7.08 -12.96 -12.98
C LEU A 151 7.29 -12.34 -11.59
N LEU A 152 7.38 -11.02 -11.54
CA LEU A 152 7.86 -10.27 -10.39
C LEU A 152 7.05 -9.00 -10.14
N SER A 153 6.87 -8.63 -8.88
CA SER A 153 6.39 -7.31 -8.49
C SER A 153 7.34 -6.64 -7.50
N GLY A 154 7.43 -5.32 -7.59
CA GLY A 154 8.11 -4.47 -6.62
C GLY A 154 7.17 -3.38 -6.11
N ARG A 155 7.29 -3.02 -4.84
CA ARG A 155 6.52 -1.92 -4.24
C ARG A 155 7.43 -1.11 -3.32
N TYR A 156 7.49 0.19 -3.55
CA TYR A 156 7.95 1.14 -2.55
C TYR A 156 6.75 1.82 -1.91
N TYR A 157 6.75 1.94 -0.59
CA TYR A 157 5.72 2.63 0.16
C TYR A 157 6.34 3.48 1.26
N SER A 158 5.71 4.61 1.56
CA SER A 158 6.06 5.48 2.69
C SER A 158 4.77 5.95 3.35
N ILE A 159 4.71 5.79 4.67
CA ILE A 159 3.56 6.08 5.53
C ILE A 159 4.06 6.84 6.75
N LYS A 160 3.38 7.94 7.06
CA LYS A 160 3.63 8.72 8.27
C LYS A 160 2.31 8.92 9.01
N ASN A 161 2.34 8.85 10.34
CA ASN A 161 1.23 9.20 11.19
C ASN A 161 1.75 9.96 12.44
N ASP A 162 1.37 11.25 12.51
CA ASP A 162 1.64 12.16 13.63
C ASP A 162 0.33 12.61 14.35
N ASP A 163 -0.80 11.93 14.13
CA ASP A 163 -2.12 12.30 14.69
C ASP A 163 -2.40 11.75 16.08
N GLY A 164 -1.52 10.91 16.62
CA GLY A 164 -1.86 10.07 17.76
C GLY A 164 -2.76 8.90 17.37
N MET A 165 -3.36 8.27 18.38
CA MET A 165 -4.30 7.17 18.22
C MET A 165 -5.44 7.29 19.22
N ASN A 166 -6.44 6.45 19.10
CA ASN A 166 -7.47 6.31 20.11
C ASN A 166 -7.45 4.90 20.69
N ILE A 167 -7.50 4.81 22.01
CA ILE A 167 -7.59 3.56 22.75
C ILE A 167 -9.03 3.07 22.61
N LYS A 168 -9.16 1.84 22.14
CA LYS A 168 -10.46 1.18 21.88
C LYS A 168 -10.66 -0.04 22.75
N TYR A 169 -9.57 -0.55 23.32
CA TYR A 169 -9.58 -1.81 24.02
C TYR A 169 -8.60 -1.82 25.19
N ILE A 170 -9.04 -2.36 26.33
CA ILE A 170 -8.22 -2.66 27.51
C ILE A 170 -8.62 -4.05 28.02
N ASP A 171 -7.66 -4.95 28.25
CA ASP A 171 -7.88 -6.28 28.89
C ASP A 171 -9.05 -7.10 28.35
N LYS A 172 -9.12 -7.26 27.02
CA LYS A 172 -10.21 -7.98 26.33
C LYS A 172 -11.54 -7.22 26.27
N LYS A 173 -11.55 -6.04 26.90
CA LYS A 173 -12.59 -5.02 27.07
C LYS A 173 -12.74 -4.05 25.91
N LEU A 174 -13.83 -4.03 25.12
CA LEU A 174 -14.12 -2.83 24.30
C LEU A 174 -14.50 -1.69 25.26
N ILE A 175 -13.95 -0.51 25.05
CA ILE A 175 -14.22 0.68 25.85
C ILE A 175 -14.69 1.84 24.97
N ASP A 176 -15.22 2.88 25.62
CA ASP A 176 -15.42 4.17 24.97
C ASP A 176 -14.07 4.74 24.50
N GLU A 177 -14.12 5.44 23.37
CA GLU A 177 -12.92 5.91 22.69
C GLU A 177 -12.16 6.94 23.52
N ILE A 178 -10.93 6.59 23.92
CA ILE A 178 -10.06 7.49 24.69
C ILE A 178 -8.92 7.99 23.79
N PRO A 179 -8.84 9.31 23.51
CA PRO A 179 -7.76 9.86 22.70
C PRO A 179 -6.39 9.71 23.36
N PHE A 180 -5.40 9.29 22.58
CA PHE A 180 -4.00 9.16 22.98
C PHE A 180 -3.09 9.92 22.00
N PRO A 181 -2.73 11.18 22.30
CA PRO A 181 -1.92 12.02 21.42
C PRO A 181 -0.43 11.66 21.43
N GLY A 182 0.01 10.79 22.34
CA GLY A 182 1.41 10.40 22.55
C GLY A 182 1.98 9.42 21.52
N VAL A 183 1.35 9.24 20.36
CA VAL A 183 1.78 8.27 19.35
C VAL A 183 2.33 8.95 18.11
N LYS A 184 3.53 8.53 17.68
CA LYS A 184 4.11 8.88 16.39
C LYS A 184 4.63 7.63 15.69
N SER A 185 4.37 7.55 14.39
CA SER A 185 4.91 6.47 13.58
C SER A 185 5.35 6.95 12.19
N SER A 186 6.45 6.39 11.71
CA SER A 186 6.91 6.58 10.34
C SER A 186 7.50 5.28 9.83
N THR A 187 7.01 4.83 8.68
CA THR A 187 7.46 3.60 8.06
C THR A 187 7.65 3.85 6.57
N TRP A 188 8.76 3.38 6.03
CA TRP A 188 8.89 3.20 4.60
C TRP A 188 9.51 1.85 4.30
N GLY A 189 9.19 1.28 3.15
CA GLY A 189 9.73 -0.01 2.78
C GLY A 189 9.71 -0.28 1.29
N ILE A 190 10.50 -1.29 0.91
CA ILE A 190 10.60 -1.88 -0.41
C ILE A 190 10.25 -3.35 -0.28
N ASP A 191 9.29 -3.81 -1.08
CA ASP A 191 8.94 -5.21 -1.22
C ASP A 191 9.29 -5.67 -2.64
N LEU A 192 9.88 -6.85 -2.77
CA LEU A 192 10.05 -7.57 -4.02
C LEU A 192 9.44 -8.96 -3.88
N THR A 193 8.64 -9.39 -4.85
CA THR A 193 7.94 -10.68 -4.81
C THR A 193 8.02 -11.38 -6.15
N TYR A 194 8.40 -12.65 -6.12
CA TYR A 194 8.47 -13.58 -7.24
C TYR A 194 7.26 -14.54 -7.22
N TYR A 195 6.69 -14.82 -8.38
CA TYR A 195 5.55 -15.71 -8.55
C TYR A 195 5.95 -16.98 -9.31
N PHE A 196 5.90 -18.15 -8.67
CA PHE A 196 6.30 -19.42 -9.28
C PHE A 196 5.42 -19.79 -10.49
N ASN A 197 4.10 -19.62 -10.39
CA ASN A 197 3.14 -19.94 -11.45
C ASN A 197 2.73 -18.68 -12.23
N HIS A 198 3.66 -17.77 -12.50
CA HIS A 198 3.40 -16.48 -13.17
C HIS A 198 2.78 -16.60 -14.57
N HIS A 199 2.97 -17.72 -15.25
CA HIS A 199 2.35 -17.96 -16.55
C HIS A 199 0.82 -18.01 -16.45
N ARG A 200 0.28 -18.61 -15.38
CA ARG A 200 -1.16 -18.86 -15.22
C ARG A 200 -1.81 -18.02 -14.11
N TYR A 201 -1.06 -17.61 -13.10
CA TYR A 201 -1.51 -16.69 -12.05
C TYR A 201 -1.03 -15.28 -12.33
N SER A 202 -1.91 -14.29 -12.21
CA SER A 202 -1.55 -12.89 -12.38
C SER A 202 -1.89 -12.03 -11.16
N ASN A 203 -0.86 -11.65 -10.40
CA ASN A 203 -1.02 -10.64 -9.33
C ASN A 203 -1.51 -9.30 -9.90
N GLN A 204 -1.07 -8.95 -11.12
CA GLN A 204 -1.52 -7.76 -11.82
C GLN A 204 -3.01 -7.75 -12.13
N ALA A 205 -3.58 -8.90 -12.46
CA ALA A 205 -5.00 -8.97 -12.75
C ALA A 205 -5.85 -8.65 -11.52
N ALA A 206 -5.41 -9.09 -10.34
CA ALA A 206 -6.15 -8.94 -9.11
C ALA A 206 -5.87 -7.62 -8.37
N PHE A 207 -4.63 -7.10 -8.35
CA PHE A 207 -4.25 -6.03 -7.42
C PHE A 207 -3.83 -4.71 -8.07
N SER A 208 -3.29 -4.73 -9.30
CA SER A 208 -2.90 -3.51 -10.03
C SER A 208 -3.77 -3.19 -11.25
N PHE A 209 -4.61 -4.15 -11.65
CA PHE A 209 -5.54 -4.11 -12.77
C PHE A 209 -4.89 -3.96 -14.16
N GLY A 210 -3.63 -4.40 -14.28
CA GLY A 210 -2.83 -4.34 -15.51
C GLY A 210 -3.00 -5.52 -16.47
N LYS A 211 -3.59 -6.63 -16.01
CA LYS A 211 -3.92 -7.83 -16.81
C LYS A 211 -5.34 -8.31 -16.49
N ILE A 212 -5.82 -9.34 -17.19
CA ILE A 212 -7.11 -9.97 -16.91
C ILE A 212 -6.90 -11.45 -16.64
N GLN A 213 -7.37 -11.93 -15.49
CA GLN A 213 -7.42 -13.36 -15.17
C GLN A 213 -8.64 -13.97 -15.88
N LYS A 214 -8.43 -14.96 -16.74
CA LYS A 214 -9.49 -15.65 -17.50
C LYS A 214 -9.96 -16.94 -16.84
N ARG A 215 -9.09 -17.61 -16.09
CA ARG A 215 -9.39 -18.85 -15.36
C ARG A 215 -8.83 -18.77 -13.95
N SER A 216 -9.53 -19.38 -12.99
CA SER A 216 -9.08 -19.41 -11.61
C SER A 216 -7.73 -20.09 -11.50
N GLN A 217 -6.79 -19.49 -10.77
CA GLN A 217 -5.46 -20.03 -10.59
C GLN A 217 -4.80 -19.39 -9.39
N GLY A 218 -3.92 -20.14 -8.72
CA GLY A 218 -3.02 -19.60 -7.71
C GLY A 218 -1.55 -19.89 -7.99
N SER A 219 -0.72 -19.27 -7.16
CA SER A 219 0.74 -19.36 -7.20
C SER A 219 1.30 -19.28 -5.79
N PHE A 220 2.26 -20.14 -5.49
CA PHE A 220 3.21 -19.84 -4.43
C PHE A 220 4.00 -18.58 -4.79
N MET A 221 4.47 -17.89 -3.77
CA MET A 221 5.27 -16.69 -3.92
C MET A 221 6.32 -16.61 -2.83
N VAL A 222 7.46 -16.03 -3.18
CA VAL A 222 8.55 -15.70 -2.27
C VAL A 222 8.99 -14.28 -2.52
N GLY A 223 9.57 -13.65 -1.53
CA GLY A 223 9.99 -12.26 -1.68
C GLY A 223 10.98 -11.81 -0.63
N VAL A 224 11.42 -10.57 -0.79
CA VAL A 224 12.30 -9.87 0.15
C VAL A 224 11.63 -8.55 0.51
N THR A 225 11.63 -8.22 1.80
CA THR A 225 11.15 -6.95 2.30
C THR A 225 12.28 -6.25 3.03
N TYR A 226 12.51 -4.98 2.68
CA TYR A 226 13.35 -4.07 3.43
C TYR A 226 12.51 -2.91 3.94
N GLN A 227 12.55 -2.63 5.24
CA GLN A 227 11.66 -1.65 5.85
C GLN A 227 12.37 -0.86 6.95
N SER A 228 12.35 0.46 6.87
CA SER A 228 12.64 1.32 8.01
C SER A 228 11.36 1.57 8.78
N GLN A 229 11.40 1.38 10.10
CA GLN A 229 10.26 1.61 10.96
C GLN A 229 10.68 2.39 12.21
N LYS A 230 9.93 3.47 12.46
CA LYS A 230 10.03 4.32 13.64
C LYS A 230 8.69 4.32 14.35
N LEU A 231 8.68 3.91 15.59
CA LEU A 231 7.52 3.88 16.48
C LEU A 231 7.90 4.53 17.80
N HIS A 232 7.09 5.47 18.24
CA HIS A 232 7.25 6.16 19.51
C HIS A 232 5.88 6.29 20.18
N PHE A 233 5.81 5.81 21.43
CA PHE A 233 4.64 5.94 22.29
C PHE A 233 5.07 6.52 23.63
N ASP A 234 4.52 7.67 23.97
CA ASP A 234 4.79 8.37 25.23
C ASP A 234 3.64 8.11 26.20
N PHE A 235 3.81 7.13 27.10
CA PHE A 235 2.74 6.73 28.03
C PHE A 235 2.46 7.76 29.13
N SER A 236 3.33 8.77 29.33
CA SER A 236 3.04 9.88 30.25
C SER A 236 1.89 10.77 29.78
N LYS A 237 1.53 10.68 28.49
CA LYS A 237 0.39 11.39 27.88
C LYS A 237 -0.92 10.61 27.92
N LEU A 238 -0.96 9.47 28.59
CA LEU A 238 -2.21 8.77 28.87
C LEU A 238 -3.02 9.51 29.96
N PRO A 239 -4.34 9.34 30.01
CA PRO A 239 -5.14 9.72 31.16
C PRO A 239 -4.62 9.09 32.47
N GLU A 240 -4.80 9.79 33.60
CA GLU A 240 -4.25 9.40 34.91
C GLU A 240 -4.69 7.99 35.35
N ASP A 241 -5.98 7.67 35.17
CA ASP A 241 -6.57 6.35 35.42
C ASP A 241 -5.89 5.23 34.60
N MET A 242 -5.48 5.53 33.38
CA MET A 242 -4.73 4.58 32.54
C MET A 242 -3.26 4.48 32.90
N GLN A 243 -2.65 5.56 33.37
CA GLN A 243 -1.28 5.52 33.88
C GLN A 243 -1.19 4.64 35.13
N ASP A 244 -2.19 4.71 36.02
CA ASP A 244 -2.26 3.87 37.21
C ASP A 244 -2.49 2.38 36.89
N TRP A 245 -3.26 2.11 35.83
CA TRP A 245 -3.50 0.75 35.32
C TRP A 245 -2.26 0.12 34.67
N LEU A 246 -1.33 0.91 34.12
CA LEU A 246 -0.13 0.36 33.51
C LEU A 246 0.73 -0.41 34.53
N PRO A 247 1.41 -1.48 34.13
CA PRO A 247 2.42 -2.12 34.99
C PRO A 247 3.47 -1.11 35.42
N GLU A 248 3.98 -1.23 36.64
CA GLU A 248 4.90 -0.26 37.26
C GLU A 248 6.10 0.12 36.35
N LYS A 249 6.65 -0.87 35.62
CA LYS A 249 7.75 -0.69 34.64
C LYS A 249 7.43 0.20 33.44
N TRP A 250 6.16 0.47 33.16
CA TRP A 250 5.67 1.24 32.00
C TRP A 250 5.05 2.58 32.39
N LYS A 251 4.82 2.84 33.69
CA LYS A 251 4.28 4.12 34.18
C LYS A 251 5.25 5.25 33.84
N GLY A 252 4.76 6.26 33.11
CA GLY A 252 5.55 7.40 32.68
C GLY A 252 6.73 7.07 31.75
N ARG A 253 6.79 5.86 31.17
CA ARG A 253 7.86 5.40 30.28
C ARG A 253 7.46 5.58 28.81
N ASP A 254 8.46 5.80 27.96
CA ASP A 254 8.28 5.74 26.51
C ASP A 254 8.54 4.33 25.96
N TYR A 255 7.75 3.91 24.97
CA TYR A 255 8.11 2.82 24.08
C TYR A 255 8.74 3.37 22.80
N ASN A 256 9.94 2.91 22.48
CA ASN A 256 10.72 3.36 21.33
C ASN A 256 11.22 2.19 20.48
N SER A 257 10.92 2.23 19.18
CA SER A 257 11.49 1.30 18.20
C SER A 257 11.90 2.07 16.95
N ASP A 258 13.20 2.18 16.67
CA ASP A 258 13.74 2.83 15.47
C ASP A 258 14.83 1.95 14.84
N GLY A 259 14.59 1.51 13.60
CA GLY A 259 15.61 0.78 12.88
C GLY A 259 15.16 0.25 11.53
N TYR A 260 15.90 -0.74 11.06
CA TYR A 260 15.72 -1.37 9.75
C TYR A 260 15.38 -2.84 9.91
N ASN A 261 14.51 -3.32 9.04
CA ASN A 261 14.04 -4.69 9.01
C ASN A 261 14.38 -5.28 7.64
N ILE A 262 15.00 -6.46 7.62
CA ILE A 262 15.18 -7.27 6.42
C ILE A 262 14.43 -8.57 6.65
N GLY A 263 13.48 -8.88 5.78
CA GLY A 263 12.66 -10.08 5.87
C GLY A 263 12.63 -10.87 4.58
N LEU A 264 12.54 -12.19 4.72
CA LEU A 264 12.22 -13.10 3.62
C LEU A 264 10.76 -13.48 3.74
N SER A 265 10.00 -13.27 2.68
CA SER A 265 8.58 -13.58 2.63
C SER A 265 8.31 -14.86 1.86
N GLY A 266 7.33 -15.62 2.33
CA GLY A 266 6.81 -16.80 1.66
C GLY A 266 5.31 -16.89 1.82
N GLY A 267 4.61 -17.37 0.81
CA GLY A 267 3.16 -17.50 0.90
C GLY A 267 2.49 -17.95 -0.39
N TYR A 268 1.20 -17.68 -0.48
CA TYR A 268 0.36 -18.14 -1.58
C TYR A 268 -0.68 -17.10 -1.95
N GLY A 269 -1.00 -17.05 -3.24
CA GLY A 269 -2.04 -16.20 -3.79
C GLY A 269 -2.95 -17.00 -4.69
N HIS A 270 -4.23 -16.67 -4.71
CA HIS A 270 -5.22 -17.29 -5.58
C HIS A 270 -6.16 -16.25 -6.16
N ASN A 271 -6.42 -16.36 -7.46
CA ASN A 271 -7.43 -15.60 -8.17
C ASN A 271 -8.58 -16.53 -8.55
N TRP A 272 -9.79 -16.22 -8.12
CA TRP A 272 -11.02 -16.86 -8.54
C TRP A 272 -11.70 -16.05 -9.64
N VAL A 273 -11.95 -16.68 -10.79
CA VAL A 273 -12.74 -16.10 -11.88
C VAL A 273 -14.16 -16.62 -11.79
N VAL A 274 -15.00 -15.92 -11.02
CA VAL A 274 -16.38 -16.34 -10.70
C VAL A 274 -17.28 -16.30 -11.94
N ARG A 275 -17.12 -15.25 -12.75
CA ARG A 275 -17.83 -15.04 -14.02
C ARG A 275 -16.88 -14.40 -15.01
N LYS A 276 -17.21 -14.48 -16.30
CA LYS A 276 -16.51 -13.69 -17.32
C LYS A 276 -16.45 -12.23 -16.84
N LYS A 277 -15.25 -11.64 -16.83
CA LYS A 277 -14.95 -10.26 -16.41
C LYS A 277 -14.80 -10.00 -14.91
N PHE A 278 -15.16 -10.94 -14.03
CA PHE A 278 -15.07 -10.75 -12.58
C PHE A 278 -13.97 -11.62 -11.98
N THR A 279 -13.05 -11.01 -11.22
CA THR A 279 -11.96 -11.71 -10.53
C THR A 279 -11.93 -11.30 -9.07
N PHE A 280 -11.93 -12.28 -8.18
CA PHE A 280 -11.61 -12.11 -6.77
C PHE A 280 -10.20 -12.65 -6.52
N GLY A 281 -9.35 -11.90 -5.83
CA GLY A 281 -7.97 -12.30 -5.54
C GLY A 281 -7.71 -12.27 -4.05
N VAL A 282 -6.95 -13.24 -3.53
CA VAL A 282 -6.42 -13.22 -2.16
C VAL A 282 -4.96 -13.60 -2.20
N THR A 283 -4.14 -12.90 -1.42
CA THR A 283 -2.73 -13.26 -1.17
C THR A 283 -2.46 -13.25 0.31
N GLY A 284 -1.70 -14.22 0.80
CA GLY A 284 -1.15 -14.21 2.14
C GLY A 284 0.34 -14.48 2.12
N LEU A 285 1.10 -13.69 2.87
CA LEU A 285 2.54 -13.79 3.04
C LEU A 285 2.88 -13.82 4.54
N VAL A 286 3.80 -14.69 4.90
CA VAL A 286 4.48 -14.72 6.18
C VAL A 286 5.91 -14.21 5.97
N ILE A 287 6.37 -13.32 6.84
CA ILE A 287 7.61 -12.56 6.66
C ILE A 287 8.39 -12.55 7.99
N PRO A 288 9.13 -13.63 8.31
CA PRO A 288 10.15 -13.58 9.34
C PRO A 288 11.22 -12.54 8.96
N SER A 289 11.52 -11.64 9.89
CA SER A 289 12.41 -10.52 9.66
C SER A 289 13.44 -10.37 10.78
N LEU A 290 14.66 -10.01 10.40
CA LEU A 290 15.69 -9.53 11.30
C LEU A 290 15.60 -8.01 11.37
N HIS A 291 15.48 -7.48 12.58
CA HIS A 291 15.53 -6.06 12.87
C HIS A 291 16.90 -5.68 13.42
N TYR A 292 17.44 -4.56 12.95
CA TYR A 292 18.63 -3.92 13.52
C TYR A 292 18.31 -2.46 13.85
N GLY A 293 18.44 -2.09 15.12
CA GLY A 293 18.06 -0.77 15.60
C GLY A 293 17.85 -0.68 17.10
N LEU A 294 17.24 0.42 17.52
CA LEU A 294 16.83 0.67 18.90
C LEU A 294 15.49 -0.03 19.17
N LEU A 295 15.41 -0.73 20.30
CA LEU A 295 14.18 -1.33 20.80
C LEU A 295 14.15 -1.20 22.32
N ASN A 296 13.44 -0.18 22.82
CA ASN A 296 13.34 0.16 24.24
C ASN A 296 14.70 0.24 24.98
N SER A 297 15.76 0.55 24.24
CA SER A 297 17.15 0.65 24.69
C SER A 297 17.84 1.82 23.97
N GLU A 298 18.87 2.38 24.60
CA GLU A 298 19.76 3.39 23.99
C GLU A 298 20.76 2.75 23.01
N ASP A 299 21.05 1.47 23.19
CA ASP A 299 21.97 0.72 22.34
C ASP A 299 21.24 0.02 21.18
N LYS A 300 21.89 0.03 20.02
CA LYS A 300 21.41 -0.69 18.84
C LYS A 300 21.66 -2.18 19.00
N GLY A 301 20.62 -2.97 18.76
CA GLY A 301 20.69 -4.43 18.83
C GLY A 301 19.98 -5.11 17.66
N TYR A 302 20.09 -6.43 17.67
CA TYR A 302 19.33 -7.29 16.77
C TYR A 302 18.10 -7.82 17.49
N SER A 303 16.94 -7.80 16.82
CA SER A 303 15.73 -8.44 17.32
C SER A 303 15.00 -9.16 16.19
N PHE A 304 14.23 -10.17 16.55
CA PHE A 304 13.38 -10.89 15.61
C PHE A 304 12.00 -10.24 15.53
N ARG A 305 11.44 -10.17 14.33
CA ARG A 305 10.07 -9.72 14.09
C ARG A 305 9.35 -10.67 13.17
N MET A 306 8.06 -10.85 13.42
CA MET A 306 7.21 -11.66 12.56
C MET A 306 6.16 -10.78 11.92
N ASN A 307 6.19 -10.66 10.59
CA ASN A 307 5.19 -9.88 9.86
C ASN A 307 4.33 -10.78 9.00
N TYR A 308 3.08 -10.37 8.82
CA TYR A 308 2.07 -11.02 8.02
C TYR A 308 1.46 -9.98 7.09
N ARG A 309 1.31 -10.33 5.82
CA ARG A 309 0.63 -9.49 4.83
C ARG A 309 -0.48 -10.27 4.18
N LEU A 310 -1.70 -9.78 4.34
CA LEU A 310 -2.88 -10.32 3.71
C LEU A 310 -3.45 -9.26 2.78
N ASN A 311 -3.74 -9.63 1.53
CA ASN A 311 -4.45 -8.77 0.61
C ASN A 311 -5.65 -9.52 0.06
N ALA A 312 -6.75 -8.81 -0.13
CA ALA A 312 -7.92 -9.29 -0.85
C ALA A 312 -8.34 -8.26 -1.90
N SER A 313 -8.86 -8.70 -3.02
CA SER A 313 -9.34 -7.81 -4.07
C SER A 313 -10.52 -8.37 -4.82
N ALA A 314 -11.30 -7.46 -5.40
CA ALA A 314 -12.34 -7.80 -6.36
C ALA A 314 -12.24 -6.81 -7.52
N VAL A 315 -12.34 -7.30 -8.76
CA VAL A 315 -12.31 -6.44 -9.95
C VAL A 315 -13.29 -6.92 -11.00
N TRP A 316 -13.96 -5.95 -11.60
CA TRP A 316 -14.77 -6.13 -12.80
C TRP A 316 -14.14 -5.39 -13.97
N ASN A 317 -13.98 -6.08 -15.11
CA ASN A 317 -13.34 -5.57 -16.31
C ASN A 317 -14.32 -5.48 -17.48
N HIS A 318 -14.42 -4.34 -18.16
CA HIS A 318 -15.23 -4.21 -19.36
C HIS A 318 -14.55 -3.32 -20.40
N ASN A 319 -14.02 -3.96 -21.45
CA ASN A 319 -13.26 -3.30 -22.51
C ASN A 319 -12.13 -2.44 -21.90
N ARG A 320 -12.20 -1.13 -22.10
CA ARG A 320 -11.24 -0.15 -21.56
C ARG A 320 -11.47 0.20 -20.10
N TRP A 321 -12.69 0.00 -19.58
CA TRP A 321 -13.05 0.32 -18.21
C TRP A 321 -12.79 -0.85 -17.24
N PHE A 322 -12.51 -0.50 -16.00
CA PHE A 322 -12.60 -1.43 -14.87
C PHE A 322 -12.98 -0.70 -13.59
N ILE A 323 -13.58 -1.44 -12.68
CA ILE A 323 -13.81 -1.02 -11.30
C ILE A 323 -13.34 -2.14 -10.38
N GLY A 324 -12.63 -1.81 -9.32
CA GLY A 324 -12.16 -2.80 -8.37
C GLY A 324 -11.90 -2.24 -6.99
N ALA A 325 -11.79 -3.13 -6.02
CA ALA A 325 -11.43 -2.82 -4.66
C ALA A 325 -10.25 -3.70 -4.22
N VAL A 326 -9.37 -3.15 -3.38
CA VAL A 326 -8.23 -3.84 -2.78
C VAL A 326 -8.22 -3.54 -1.30
N ALA A 327 -8.34 -4.57 -0.48
CA ALA A 327 -8.09 -4.52 0.95
C ALA A 327 -6.67 -5.04 1.23
N ARG A 328 -5.93 -4.35 2.10
CA ARG A 328 -4.58 -4.73 2.54
C ARG A 328 -4.54 -4.69 4.06
N TRP A 329 -4.07 -5.78 4.65
CA TRP A 329 -3.78 -5.92 6.08
C TRP A 329 -2.30 -6.27 6.24
N ASP A 330 -1.53 -5.35 6.77
CA ASP A 330 -0.13 -5.54 7.15
C ASP A 330 -0.06 -5.59 8.67
N VAL A 331 0.42 -6.68 9.26
CA VAL A 331 0.53 -6.85 10.72
C VAL A 331 1.92 -7.36 11.07
N GLY A 332 2.61 -6.68 11.99
CA GLY A 332 3.91 -7.03 12.51
C GLY A 332 3.89 -7.23 14.02
N PHE A 333 4.52 -8.30 14.49
CA PHE A 333 4.77 -8.57 15.89
C PHE A 333 6.22 -8.22 16.22
N ILE A 334 6.38 -7.29 17.16
CA ILE A 334 7.67 -6.87 17.72
C ILE A 334 7.75 -7.45 19.13
N TYR A 335 8.70 -8.36 19.32
CA TYR A 335 8.92 -9.03 20.59
C TYR A 335 9.96 -8.27 21.42
N SER A 336 9.56 -7.78 22.59
CA SER A 336 10.43 -7.12 23.57
C SER A 336 9.94 -7.44 24.99
N GLU A 337 10.32 -6.65 26.00
CA GLU A 337 9.73 -6.71 27.36
C GLU A 337 8.20 -6.57 27.37
N SER A 338 7.64 -5.94 26.34
CA SER A 338 6.25 -6.01 25.93
C SER A 338 6.17 -6.47 24.48
N THR A 339 5.14 -7.23 24.12
CA THR A 339 4.89 -7.54 22.71
C THR A 339 4.03 -6.44 22.11
N LEU A 340 4.47 -5.87 20.99
CA LEU A 340 3.70 -4.91 20.22
C LEU A 340 3.24 -5.56 18.92
N ALA A 341 1.92 -5.68 18.75
CA ALA A 341 1.29 -5.97 17.47
C ALA A 341 0.98 -4.64 16.77
N ASN A 342 1.80 -4.25 15.81
CA ASN A 342 1.59 -3.05 14.99
C ASN A 342 1.02 -3.46 13.62
N GLY A 343 0.10 -2.69 13.07
CA GLY A 343 -0.40 -2.97 11.73
C GLY A 343 -1.04 -1.78 11.04
N LEU A 344 -1.29 -1.97 9.74
CA LEU A 344 -1.99 -1.06 8.87
C LEU A 344 -3.11 -1.82 8.17
N PHE A 345 -4.31 -1.27 8.24
CA PHE A 345 -5.41 -1.68 7.39
C PHE A 345 -5.71 -0.60 6.36
N SER A 346 -5.88 -0.99 5.11
CA SER A 346 -6.34 -0.09 4.04
C SER A 346 -7.36 -0.75 3.14
N LEU A 347 -8.37 0.01 2.73
CA LEU A 347 -9.35 -0.35 1.71
C LEU A 347 -9.29 0.70 0.60
N GLU A 348 -8.93 0.27 -0.60
CA GLU A 348 -8.82 1.12 -1.80
C GLU A 348 -9.85 0.70 -2.82
N THR A 349 -10.74 1.59 -3.23
CA THR A 349 -11.58 1.42 -4.42
C THR A 349 -10.98 2.19 -5.59
N LYS A 350 -10.92 1.58 -6.77
CA LYS A 350 -10.37 2.18 -7.99
C LYS A 350 -11.35 2.05 -9.15
N ILE A 351 -11.53 3.12 -9.90
CA ILE A 351 -12.11 3.11 -11.24
C ILE A 351 -11.03 3.55 -12.23
N GLY A 352 -10.93 2.89 -13.37
CA GLY A 352 -9.90 3.26 -14.33
C GLY A 352 -10.25 3.00 -15.79
N TRP A 353 -9.44 3.61 -16.64
CA TRP A 353 -9.56 3.60 -18.10
C TRP A 353 -8.21 3.28 -18.73
N ARG A 354 -8.25 2.41 -19.75
CA ARG A 354 -7.07 1.93 -20.47
C ARG A 354 -7.03 2.49 -21.90
N PHE A 355 -5.86 2.92 -22.36
CA PHE A 355 -5.69 3.51 -23.70
C PHE A 355 -4.33 3.21 -24.34
#